data_AF-A0A0F8YF22-F1
#
_entry.id   AF-A0A0F8YF22-F1
#
_cell.length_a   1.000
_cell.length_b   1.000
_cell.length_c   1.000
_cell.angle_alpha   90.00
_cell.angle_beta   90.00
_cell.angle_gamma   90.00
#
_symmetry.space_group_name_H-M   'P 1'
#
loop_
_entity.id
_entity.type
_entity.pdbx_description
1 polymer ?
#
loop_
_entity_poly.entity_id
_entity_poly.type
_entity_poly.pdbx_seq_one_letter_code
_entity_poly.pdbx_strand_id
1 'polypeptide(L)'
;RAADLAAFGNVHLRFWARLSSFEAPDRAIVLISNDGVQWQVVKEFAESESDGAYHLYDIDLSEIEMSDSFAVAFYSSMDPLTRLWQVDDIEFVTVAP
;
A
#
# COMPACT_ATOMS: atom_id res chain seq x y z
N ARG A 1 1.71 13.30 1.63
CA ARG A 1 0.65 14.34 1.56
C ARG A 1 -0.66 13.66 1.91
N ALA A 2 -1.53 14.30 2.68
CA ALA A 2 -2.85 13.75 2.97
C ALA A 2 -3.84 13.96 1.80
N ALA A 3 -4.75 13.01 1.63
CA ALA A 3 -5.88 13.04 0.73
C ALA A 3 -7.16 13.27 1.53
N ASP A 4 -8.06 14.11 1.01
CA ASP A 4 -9.38 14.29 1.59
C ASP A 4 -10.33 13.23 1.03
N LEU A 5 -10.67 12.25 1.87
CA LEU A 5 -11.54 11.14 1.55
C LEU A 5 -12.84 11.14 2.36
N ALA A 6 -13.11 12.17 3.17
CA ALA A 6 -14.19 12.18 4.18
C ALA A 6 -15.60 11.98 3.58
N ALA A 7 -15.79 12.35 2.30
CA ALA A 7 -17.07 12.23 1.60
C ALA A 7 -17.25 10.90 0.83
N PHE A 8 -16.27 9.99 0.88
CA PHE A 8 -16.28 8.76 0.10
C PHE A 8 -16.51 7.54 0.99
N GLY A 9 -17.25 6.56 0.47
CA GLY A 9 -17.38 5.21 1.02
C GLY A 9 -16.91 4.17 0.00
N ASN A 10 -16.75 2.91 0.43
CA ASN A 10 -16.24 1.82 -0.39
C ASN A 10 -14.94 2.19 -1.13
N VAL A 11 -14.02 2.81 -0.39
CA VAL A 11 -12.73 3.23 -0.93
C VAL A 11 -11.81 2.04 -1.00
N HIS A 12 -11.10 1.91 -2.11
CA HIS A 12 -10.01 0.97 -2.29
C HIS A 12 -8.72 1.73 -2.56
N LEU A 13 -7.60 1.22 -2.06
CA LEU A 13 -6.26 1.64 -2.46
C LEU A 13 -5.78 0.71 -3.58
N ARG A 14 -5.53 1.31 -4.76
CA ARG A 14 -4.95 0.61 -5.91
C ARG A 14 -3.55 1.13 -6.21
N PHE A 15 -2.68 0.22 -6.57
CA PHE A 15 -1.34 0.54 -7.06
C PHE A 15 -0.75 -0.66 -7.78
N TRP A 16 0.22 -0.41 -8.64
CA TRP A 16 1.07 -1.43 -9.22
C TRP A 16 2.34 -1.58 -8.39
N ALA A 17 2.78 -2.81 -8.15
CA ALA A 17 4.08 -3.05 -7.52
C ALA A 17 4.85 -4.18 -8.19
N ARG A 18 6.17 -4.05 -8.17
CA ARG A 18 7.12 -5.07 -8.61
C ARG A 18 8.18 -5.25 -7.54
N LEU A 19 8.38 -6.50 -7.11
CA LEU A 19 9.39 -6.88 -6.14
C LEU A 19 10.42 -7.78 -6.82
N SER A 20 11.70 -7.58 -6.51
CA SER A 20 12.80 -8.40 -7.03
C SER A 20 13.76 -8.75 -5.89
N SER A 21 14.09 -10.04 -5.81
CA SER A 21 15.02 -10.60 -4.81
C SER A 21 14.62 -10.33 -3.35
N PHE A 22 13.31 -10.22 -3.06
CA PHE A 22 12.79 -10.12 -1.69
C PHE A 22 12.82 -11.51 -1.03
N GLU A 23 13.51 -11.63 0.10
CA GLU A 23 13.65 -12.88 0.84
C GLU A 23 13.56 -12.61 2.34
N ALA A 24 13.05 -13.56 3.13
CA ALA A 24 13.04 -13.38 4.59
C ALA A 24 14.49 -13.16 5.11
N PRO A 25 14.78 -12.15 5.95
CA PRO A 25 13.86 -11.40 6.81
C PRO A 25 13.45 -10.00 6.28
N ASP A 26 13.53 -9.76 4.98
CA ASP A 26 13.12 -8.49 4.37
C ASP A 26 11.67 -8.13 4.72
N ARG A 27 11.39 -6.82 4.77
CA ARG A 27 10.03 -6.30 4.93
C ARG A 27 9.71 -5.25 3.88
N ALA A 28 8.55 -5.40 3.25
CA ALA A 28 7.88 -4.39 2.46
C ALA A 28 6.41 -4.40 2.87
N ILE A 29 5.91 -3.25 3.32
CA ILE A 29 4.56 -3.11 3.86
C ILE A 29 3.92 -1.82 3.34
N VAL A 30 2.61 -1.87 3.16
CA VAL A 30 1.77 -0.71 2.90
C VAL A 30 1.01 -0.39 4.16
N LEU A 31 1.09 0.88 4.58
CA LEU A 31 0.36 1.39 5.72
C LEU A 31 -0.59 2.50 5.28
N ILE A 32 -1.67 2.66 6.03
CA ILE A 32 -2.53 3.84 5.94
C ILE A 32 -2.68 4.51 7.30
N SER A 33 -3.08 5.77 7.28
CA SER A 33 -3.40 6.57 8.46
C SER A 33 -4.59 7.47 8.13
N ASN A 34 -5.59 7.53 9.00
CA ASN A 34 -6.74 8.43 8.86
C ASN A 34 -6.63 9.67 9.76
N ASP A 35 -5.59 9.79 10.59
CA ASP A 35 -5.35 10.92 11.48
C ASP A 35 -3.96 11.56 11.29
N GLY A 36 -3.13 10.99 10.41
CA GLY A 36 -1.75 11.38 10.17
C GLY A 36 -0.76 10.98 11.27
N VAL A 37 -1.20 10.27 12.31
CA VAL A 37 -0.41 9.94 13.50
C VAL A 37 -0.33 8.43 13.71
N GLN A 38 -1.46 7.74 13.76
CA GLN A 38 -1.54 6.29 13.89
C GLN A 38 -1.51 5.64 12.52
N TRP A 39 -0.66 4.62 12.38
CA TRP A 39 -0.48 3.90 11.14
C TRP A 39 -0.88 2.44 11.32
N GLN A 40 -1.66 1.93 10.37
CA GLN A 40 -2.08 0.52 10.34
C GLN A 40 -1.60 -0.14 9.05
N VAL A 41 -1.15 -1.40 9.15
CA VAL A 41 -0.69 -2.18 8.00
C VAL A 41 -1.90 -2.74 7.26
N VAL A 42 -1.97 -2.48 5.96
CA VAL A 42 -3.02 -3.00 5.07
C VAL A 42 -2.50 -4.02 4.06
N LYS A 43 -1.17 -4.10 3.88
CA LYS A 43 -0.51 -5.14 3.08
C LYS A 43 0.90 -5.40 3.59
N GLU A 44 1.24 -6.67 3.73
CA GLU A 44 2.62 -7.15 3.88
C GLU A 44 2.93 -8.06 2.69
N PHE A 45 4.08 -7.83 2.05
CA PHE A 45 4.51 -8.61 0.90
C PHE A 45 5.25 -9.87 1.35
N ALA A 46 5.00 -10.97 0.66
CA ALA A 46 5.68 -12.24 0.86
C ALA A 46 6.77 -12.47 -0.21
N GLU A 47 7.74 -13.33 0.11
CA GLU A 47 8.76 -13.81 -0.85
C GLU A 47 8.14 -14.35 -2.15
N SER A 48 6.99 -15.02 -2.06
CA SER A 48 6.27 -15.55 -3.22
C SER A 48 5.78 -14.47 -4.20
N GLU A 49 5.73 -13.20 -3.79
CA GLU A 49 5.30 -12.07 -4.62
C GLU A 49 6.50 -11.35 -5.28
N SER A 50 7.72 -11.86 -5.09
CA SER A 50 8.95 -11.31 -5.66
C SER A 50 9.36 -11.98 -6.97
N ASP A 51 8.41 -12.14 -7.89
CA ASP A 51 8.62 -12.79 -9.19
C ASP A 51 9.24 -11.86 -10.26
N GLY A 52 9.53 -10.60 -9.91
CA GLY A 52 10.12 -9.64 -10.82
C GLY A 52 9.16 -9.12 -11.89
N ALA A 53 7.85 -9.30 -11.75
CA ALA A 53 6.82 -8.70 -12.60
C ALA A 53 6.01 -7.63 -11.84
N TYR A 54 5.34 -6.76 -12.59
CA TYR A 54 4.37 -5.83 -12.02
C TYR A 54 3.03 -6.52 -11.82
N HIS A 55 2.47 -6.38 -10.63
CA HIS A 55 1.13 -6.86 -10.28
C HIS A 55 0.27 -5.69 -9.78
N LEU A 56 -1.02 -5.73 -10.11
CA LEU A 56 -2.01 -4.81 -9.58
C LEU A 56 -2.44 -5.28 -8.20
N TYR A 57 -2.31 -4.39 -7.22
CA TYR A 57 -2.85 -4.57 -5.88
C TYR A 57 -4.10 -3.72 -5.73
N ASP A 58 -5.16 -4.34 -5.24
CA ASP A 58 -6.45 -3.70 -4.95
C ASP A 58 -6.84 -4.05 -3.52
N ILE A 59 -6.68 -3.09 -2.61
CA ILE A 59 -6.90 -3.27 -1.18
C ILE A 59 -8.21 -2.59 -0.80
N ASP A 60 -9.16 -3.38 -0.32
CA ASP A 60 -10.42 -2.89 0.24
C ASP A 60 -10.16 -2.18 1.59
N LEU A 61 -10.57 -0.91 1.68
CA LEU A 61 -10.46 -0.09 2.89
C LEU A 61 -11.83 0.21 3.51
N SER A 62 -12.88 -0.54 3.16
CA SER A 62 -14.25 -0.33 3.66
C SER A 62 -14.38 -0.43 5.18
N GLU A 63 -13.50 -1.17 5.85
CA GLU A 63 -13.44 -1.27 7.31
C GLU A 63 -12.68 -0.11 7.98
N ILE A 64 -12.13 0.82 7.19
CA ILE A 64 -11.38 1.97 7.68
C ILE A 64 -12.25 3.22 7.63
N GLU A 65 -12.27 3.99 8.71
CA GLU A 65 -12.92 5.29 8.74
C GLU A 65 -12.16 6.30 7.86
N MET A 66 -12.82 6.77 6.80
CA MET A 66 -12.28 7.80 5.90
C MET A 66 -12.26 9.17 6.58
N SER A 67 -11.28 10.00 6.22
CA SER A 67 -11.08 11.34 6.79
C SER A 67 -10.54 12.33 5.77
N ASP A 68 -10.46 13.60 6.16
CA ASP A 68 -9.85 14.68 5.38
C ASP A 68 -8.30 14.66 5.42
N SER A 69 -7.73 13.77 6.23
CA SER A 69 -6.30 13.68 6.55
C SER A 69 -5.71 12.31 6.20
N PHE A 70 -6.38 11.57 5.32
CA PHE A 70 -6.02 10.20 4.97
C PHE A 70 -4.67 10.13 4.25
N ALA A 71 -3.79 9.21 4.65
CA ALA A 71 -2.46 9.07 4.08
C ALA A 71 -2.12 7.59 3.85
N VAL A 72 -1.30 7.35 2.82
CA VAL A 72 -0.68 6.04 2.54
C VAL A 72 0.84 6.18 2.70
N ALA A 73 1.47 5.13 3.21
CA ALA A 73 2.91 4.99 3.29
C ALA A 73 3.35 3.64 2.74
N PHE A 74 4.46 3.65 2.01
CA PHE A 74 5.15 2.47 1.52
C PHE A 74 6.46 2.38 2.31
N TYR A 75 6.58 1.38 3.17
CA TYR A 75 7.72 1.20 4.05
C TYR A 75 8.45 -0.08 3.69
N SER A 76 9.77 0.02 3.58
CA SER A 76 10.63 -1.14 3.38
C SER A 76 11.81 -1.16 4.34
N SER A 77 12.13 -2.35 4.81
CA SER A 77 13.40 -2.70 5.45
C SER A 77 14.01 -3.83 4.64
N MET A 78 14.74 -3.47 3.58
CA MET A 78 15.43 -4.38 2.66
C MET A 78 16.89 -3.91 2.49
N ASP A 79 17.85 -4.83 2.46
CA ASP A 79 19.28 -4.57 2.26
C ASP A 79 19.95 -5.82 1.67
N PRO A 80 20.55 -5.82 0.45
CA PRO A 80 21.28 -4.72 -0.19
C PRO A 80 20.56 -4.03 -1.37
N LEU A 81 21.22 -3.02 -1.97
CA LEU A 81 20.78 -2.21 -3.13
C LEU A 81 20.30 -3.00 -4.36
N THR A 82 20.51 -4.32 -4.38
CA THR A 82 20.00 -5.22 -5.43
C THR A 82 18.56 -5.67 -5.20
N ARG A 83 18.03 -5.49 -3.98
CA ARG A 83 16.63 -5.76 -3.65
C ARG A 83 15.80 -4.51 -3.97
N LEU A 84 14.88 -4.67 -4.91
CA LEU A 84 14.12 -3.55 -5.44
C LEU A 84 12.65 -3.76 -5.17
N TRP A 85 12.02 -2.70 -4.69
CA TRP A 85 10.57 -2.56 -4.66
C TRP A 85 10.21 -1.31 -5.44
N GLN A 86 9.54 -1.50 -6.57
CA GLN A 86 8.97 -0.41 -7.35
C GLN A 86 7.47 -0.34 -7.10
N VAL A 87 6.97 0.87 -6.91
CA VAL A 87 5.55 1.18 -6.73
C VAL A 87 5.18 2.22 -7.77
N ASP A 88 4.06 2.02 -8.45
CA ASP A 88 3.59 2.90 -9.53
C ASP A 88 2.06 3.05 -9.51
N ASP A 89 1.55 4.07 -10.20
CA ASP A 89 0.11 4.32 -10.40
C ASP A 89 -0.74 4.18 -9.12
N ILE A 90 -0.33 4.87 -8.06
CA ILE A 90 -1.01 4.87 -6.76
C ILE A 90 -2.28 5.74 -6.85
N GLU A 91 -3.43 5.13 -6.56
CA GLU A 91 -4.71 5.82 -6.55
C GLU A 91 -5.63 5.34 -5.41
N PHE A 92 -6.50 6.23 -4.95
CA PHE A 92 -7.70 5.85 -4.20
C PHE A 92 -8.88 5.87 -5.16
N VAL A 93 -9.67 4.80 -5.18
CA VAL A 93 -10.86 4.67 -6.02
C VAL A 93 -12.06 4.32 -5.19
N THR A 94 -13.25 4.72 -5.63
CA THR A 94 -14.50 4.20 -5.09
C THR A 94 -15.00 3.05 -5.94
N VAL A 95 -15.43 1.98 -5.28
CA VAL A 95 -16.02 0.83 -5.95
C VAL A 95 -17.54 0.85 -5.71
N ALA A 96 -18.30 0.61 -6.78
CA ALA A 96 -19.75 0.51 -6.67
C ALA A 96 -20.10 -0.67 -5.74
N PRO A 97 -21.10 -0.51 -4.84
CA PRO A 97 -21.59 -1.60 -4.00
C PRO A 97 -22.20 -2.75 -4.79
#